data_AF-A0A6L2PHP8-F1
#
_entry.id   AF-A0A6L2PHP8-F1
#
_cell.length_a   1.000
_cell.length_b   1.000
_cell.length_c   1.000
_cell.angle_alpha   90.00
_cell.angle_beta   90.00
_cell.angle_gamma   90.00
#
_symmetry.space_group_name_H-M   'P 1'
#
loop_
_entity.id
_entity.type
_entity.pdbx_description
1 polymer ?
#
loop_
_entity_poly.entity_id
_entity_poly.type
_entity_poly.pdbx_seq_one_letter_code
_entity_poly.pdbx_strand_id
1 'polypeptide(L)' 'MGIFYYVKSIALSEDLPGVEEGGFESPQDFYNIADRGYVQNAYNCWIAACLYIFTLVLSGHQFYVNSRSSLSM' A
#
# COMPACT_ATOMS: atom_id res chain seq x y z
N MET A 1 -5.94 0.81 2.40
CA MET A 1 -4.87 1.47 3.16
C MET A 1 -4.31 2.71 2.45
N GLY A 2 -3.95 2.64 1.16
CA GLY A 2 -3.29 3.77 0.46
C GLY A 2 -4.02 5.13 0.49
N ILE A 3 -5.36 5.15 0.47
CA ILE A 3 -6.15 6.39 0.59
C ILE A 3 -6.01 7.01 1.99
N PHE A 4 -6.00 6.20 3.06
CA PHE A 4 -5.86 6.70 4.44
C PHE A 4 -4.48 7.31 4.70
N TYR A 5 -3.44 6.76 4.06
CA TYR A 5 -2.12 7.36 4.07
C TYR A 5 -2.06 8.67 3.26
N TYR A 6 -2.77 8.76 2.13
CA TYR A 6 -2.82 9.98 1.32
C TYR A 6 -3.50 11.16 2.04
N VAL A 7 -4.54 10.90 2.83
CA VAL A 7 -5.21 11.93 3.65
C VAL A 7 -4.53 12.17 5.00
N LYS A 8 -3.35 11.58 5.25
CA LYS A 8 -2.57 11.74 6.49
C LYS A 8 -3.38 11.41 7.75
N SER A 9 -4.08 10.28 7.72
CA SER A 9 -4.91 9.83 8.84
C SER A 9 -4.07 9.54 10.08
N ILE A 10 -4.42 10.18 11.21
CA ILE A 10 -3.74 10.03 12.52
C ILE A 10 -3.71 8.56 12.97
N ALA A 11 -4.71 7.77 12.60
CA ALA A 11 -4.76 6.35 12.97
C ALA A 11 -3.62 5.50 12.38
N LEU A 12 -2.86 5.99 11.39
CA LEU A 12 -1.71 5.29 10.80
C LEU A 12 -0.40 6.05 11.03
N SER A 13 -0.34 6.95 12.02
CA SER A 13 0.89 7.69 12.33
C SER A 13 1.98 6.82 12.95
N GLU A 14 1.60 5.67 13.51
CA GLU A 14 2.53 4.70 14.12
C GLU A 14 3.35 3.92 13.07
N ASP A 15 2.81 3.73 11.87
CA ASP A 15 3.45 2.97 10.80
C ASP A 15 4.45 3.81 9.97
N LEU A 16 4.75 5.04 10.38
CA LEU A 16 5.54 5.98 9.59
C LEU A 16 7.05 5.69 9.69
N PRO A 17 7.73 5.38 8.57
CA PRO A 17 9.16 5.14 8.59
C PRO A 17 9.93 6.41 8.98
N GLY A 18 10.93 6.27 9.87
CA GLY A 18 11.79 7.36 10.31
C GLY A 18 11.25 8.19 11.48
N VAL A 19 10.01 7.98 11.92
CA VAL A 19 9.47 8.64 13.13
C VAL A 19 10.00 7.98 14.41
N GLU A 20 10.26 6.67 14.38
CA GLU A 20 10.71 5.88 15.52
C GLU A 20 12.19 6.09 15.90
N GLU A 21 13.01 6.61 14.98
CA GLU A 21 14.48 6.72 15.18
C GLU A 21 14.86 7.72 16.27
N GLY A 22 13.96 8.66 16.62
CA GLY A 22 14.16 9.63 17.69
C GLY A 22 15.29 10.64 17.41
N GLY A 23 15.21 11.83 18.01
CA GLY A 23 16.22 12.88 17.84
C GLY A 23 15.78 14.09 17.02
N PHE A 24 14.49 14.45 17.08
CA PHE A 24 14.01 15.69 16.47
C PHE A 24 14.49 16.90 17.27
N GLU A 25 15.31 17.75 16.67
CA GLU A 25 15.73 19.03 17.27
C GLU A 25 14.60 20.06 17.28
N SER A 26 13.64 19.93 16.36
CA SER A 26 12.47 20.80 16.29
C SER A 26 11.18 20.04 15.96
N PRO A 27 9.99 20.55 16.38
CA PRO A 27 8.70 20.00 15.97
C PRO A 27 8.50 20.02 14.44
N GLN A 28 9.14 20.96 13.74
CA GLN A 28 9.05 21.08 12.29
C GLN A 28 9.71 19.90 11.57
N ASP A 29 10.83 19.41 12.11
CA ASP A 29 11.54 18.26 11.54
C ASP A 29 10.73 16.98 11.67
N PHE A 30 10.01 16.82 12.79
CA PHE A 30 9.04 15.75 12.97
C PHE A 30 7.95 15.79 11.89
N TYR A 31 7.32 16.95 11.67
CA TYR A 31 6.27 17.08 10.64
C TYR A 31 6.80 16.81 9.23
N ASN A 32 8.02 17.25 8.90
CA ASN A 32 8.64 17.01 7.60
C ASN A 32 8.91 15.51 7.34
N ILE A 33 9.37 14.79 8.36
CA ILE A 33 9.65 13.35 8.26
C ILE A 33 8.34 12.56 8.19
N ALA A 34 7.37 12.91 9.04
CA ALA A 34 6.05 12.29 9.02
C ALA A 34 5.37 12.44 7.66
N ASP A 35 5.43 13.62 7.03
CA ASP A 35 4.83 13.86 5.72
C ASP A 35 5.42 12.98 4.62
N ARG A 36 6.75 12.82 4.64
CA ARG A 36 7.45 11.92 3.72
C ARG A 36 7.05 10.46 3.95
N GLY A 37 6.95 10.05 5.21
CA GLY A 37 6.51 8.70 5.59
C GLY A 37 5.10 8.38 5.06
N TYR A 38 4.15 9.32 5.22
CA TYR A 38 2.78 9.15 4.74
C TYR A 38 2.73 8.93 3.24
N VAL A 39 3.44 9.77 2.48
CA VAL A 39 3.47 9.70 1.01
C VAL A 39 4.13 8.41 0.54
N GLN A 40 5.25 8.02 1.16
CA GLN A 40 5.96 6.77 0.82
C GLN A 40 5.08 5.54 1.06
N ASN A 41 4.45 5.44 2.25
CA ASN A 41 3.58 4.32 2.58
C ASN A 41 2.32 4.28 1.70
N ALA A 42 1.76 5.45 1.35
CA ALA A 42 0.68 5.54 0.38
C ALA A 42 1.10 4.88 -0.94
N TYR A 43 2.19 5.34 -1.57
CA TYR A 43 2.65 4.80 -2.85
C TYR A 43 2.93 3.30 -2.79
N ASN A 44 3.58 2.81 -1.74
CA ASN A 44 3.83 1.38 -1.56
C ASN A 44 2.52 0.57 -1.51
N CYS A 45 1.52 1.06 -0.76
CA CYS A 45 0.20 0.42 -0.71
C CYS A 45 -0.51 0.42 -2.08
N TRP A 46 -0.40 1.50 -2.85
CA TRP A 46 -0.99 1.59 -4.18
C TRP A 46 -0.33 0.63 -5.17
N ILE A 47 1.00 0.53 -5.15
CA ILE A 47 1.75 -0.42 -5.98
C ILE A 47 1.35 -1.86 -5.64
N ALA A 48 1.31 -2.20 -4.35
CA ALA A 48 0.88 -3.52 -3.89
C ALA A 48 -0.54 -3.85 -4.37
N ALA A 49 -1.48 -2.92 -4.25
CA ALA A 49 -2.85 -3.10 -4.74
C ALA A 49 -2.89 -3.37 -6.25
N CYS A 50 -2.11 -2.65 -7.05
CA CYS A 50 -2.00 -2.89 -8.49
C CYS A 50 -1.47 -4.30 -8.80
N LEU A 51 -0.45 -4.77 -8.07
CA LEU A 51 0.09 -6.13 -8.23
C LEU A 51 -0.94 -7.22 -7.88
N TYR A 52 -1.73 -7.01 -6.83
CA TYR A 52 -2.83 -7.92 -6.49
C TYR A 52 -3.91 -7.96 -7.56
N ILE A 53 -4.31 -6.80 -8.12
CA ILE A 53 -5.28 -6.75 -9.22
C ILE A 53 -4.74 -7.50 -10.43
N PHE A 54 -3.48 -7.27 -10.81
CA PHE A 54 -2.86 -7.96 -11.94
C PHE A 54 -2.85 -9.47 -11.74
N THR A 55 -2.45 -9.93 -10.55
CA THR A 55 -2.43 -11.35 -10.20
C THR A 55 -3.84 -11.94 -10.23
N LEU A 56 -4.84 -11.20 -9.72
CA LEU A 56 -6.24 -11.62 -9.75
C LEU A 56 -6.76 -11.78 -11.18
N VAL A 57 -6.41 -10.86 -12.09
CA VAL A 57 -6.80 -10.96 -13.51
C VAL A 57 -6.17 -12.18 -14.17
N LEU A 58 -4.86 -12.42 -13.94
CA LEU A 58 -4.19 -13.59 -14.49
C LEU A 58 -4.79 -14.90 -13.95
N SER A 59 -4.99 -15.00 -12.64
CA SER A 59 -5.62 -16.17 -12.01
C SER A 59 -7.06 -16.37 -12.47
N GLY A 60 -7.82 -15.28 -12.64
CA GLY A 60 -9.19 -15.32 -13.18
C GLY A 60 -9.24 -15.80 -14.63
N HIS A 61 -8.30 -15.34 -15.47
CA HIS A 61 -8.17 -15.81 -16.84
C HIS A 61 -7.81 -17.31 -16.90
N GLN A 62 -6.84 -17.73 -16.09
CA GLN A 62 -6.46 -19.15 -15.96
C GLN A 62 -7.63 -20.02 -15.48
N PHE A 63 -8.38 -19.55 -14.48
CA PHE A 63 -9.59 -20.22 -13.99
C PHE A 63 -10.67 -20.34 -15.09
N TYR A 64 -10.87 -19.28 -15.86
CA TYR A 64 -11.86 -19.25 -16.94
C TYR A 64 -11.53 -20.26 -18.06
N VAL A 65 -10.28 -20.29 -18.52
CA VAL A 65 -9.84 -21.25 -19.54
C VAL A 65 -9.92 -22.68 -19.01
N ASN A 66 -9.44 -22.92 -17.78
CA ASN A 66 -9.41 -24.27 -17.21
C ASN A 66 -10.81 -24.82 -16.91
N SER A 67 -11.73 -23.99 -16.39
CA SER A 67 -13.12 -24.40 -16.13
C SER A 67 -13.88 -24.81 -17.40
N ARG A 68 -13.61 -24.17 -18.54
CA ARG A 68 -14.17 -24.54 -19.85
C ARG A 68 -13.62 -25.89 -20.34
N SER A 69 -12.32 -26.13 -20.20
CA SER A 69 -11.68 -27.39 -20.60
C SER A 69 -12.20 -28.57 -19.77
N SER A 70 -12.33 -28.39 -18.45
CA SER A 70 -12.84 -29.43 -17.54
C SER A 70 -14.33 -29.75 -17.71
N LEU A 71 -15.15 -28.82 -18.19
CA LEU A 71 -16.58 -29.03 -18.47
C LEU A 71 -16.85 -29.68 -19.86
N SER A 72 -15.82 -29.83 -20.70
CA SER A 72 -15.94 -30.44 -22.04
C SER A 72 -15.65 -31.95 -22.09
N MET A 73 -15.42 -32.58 -20.94
CA MET A 73 -15.32 -34.03 -20.76
C MET A 73 -16.62 -34.56 -20.14
#